data_AF-R7URD1-F1
#
_entry.id   AF-R7URD1-F1
#
_cell.length_a   1.000
_cell.length_b   1.000
_cell.length_c   1.000
_cell.angle_alpha   90.00
_cell.angle_beta   90.00
_cell.angle_gamma   90.00
#
_symmetry.space_group_name_H-M   'P 1'
#
loop_
_entity.id
_entity.type
_entity.pdbx_description
1 polymer ?
#
loop_
_entity_poly.entity_id
_entity_poly.type
_entity_poly.pdbx_seq_one_letter_code
_entity_poly.pdbx_strand_id
1 'polypeptide(L)'
;EKKFYGIMFDAGSTGSRIHVFEFVDQGEGKPPKYLREAFEEIKPGLSSFAETPEKGAKSLVELLEIANRVIPEKQRAETWVALKATAGLRALPSTQSEALLNE
;
A
#
# COMPACT_ATOMS: atom_id res chain seq x y z
N GLU A 1 4.73 14.68 20.93
CA GLU A 1 5.39 13.46 20.43
C GLU A 1 5.28 13.43 18.91
N LYS A 2 6.35 13.11 18.18
CA LYS A 2 6.34 13.12 16.71
C LYS A 2 5.64 11.86 16.20
N LYS A 3 4.54 12.02 15.49
CA LYS A 3 3.84 10.92 14.82
C LYS A 3 4.35 10.74 13.39
N PHE A 4 4.43 9.50 12.94
CA PHE A 4 4.78 9.17 11.56
C PHE A 4 3.99 7.95 11.11
N TYR A 5 3.91 7.76 9.79
CA TYR A 5 3.04 6.77 9.17
C TYR A 5 3.81 5.93 8.16
N GLY A 6 3.34 4.71 7.95
CA GLY A 6 3.80 3.84 6.88
C GLY A 6 2.62 3.18 6.18
N ILE A 7 2.67 3.16 4.86
CA ILE A 7 1.68 2.49 4.01
C ILE A 7 2.31 1.23 3.40
N MET A 8 1.61 0.11 3.51
CA MET A 8 1.96 -1.14 2.84
C MET A 8 0.78 -1.61 1.99
N PHE A 9 1.01 -1.78 0.70
CA PHE A 9 0.10 -2.48 -0.19
C PHE A 9 0.50 -3.95 -0.29
N ASP A 10 -0.48 -4.84 -0.10
CA ASP A 10 -0.36 -6.26 -0.38
C ASP A 10 -1.12 -6.58 -1.67
N ALA A 11 -0.38 -6.83 -2.75
CA ALA A 11 -0.93 -7.08 -4.08
C ALA A 11 -1.09 -8.59 -4.31
N GLY A 12 -2.29 -9.09 -4.02
CA GLY A 12 -2.73 -10.48 -4.17
C GLY A 12 -3.27 -10.82 -5.55
N SER A 13 -3.48 -12.12 -5.80
CA SER A 13 -4.27 -12.58 -6.94
C SER A 13 -5.78 -12.45 -6.71
N THR A 14 -6.24 -12.68 -5.49
CA THR A 14 -7.67 -12.68 -5.14
C THR A 14 -8.16 -11.32 -4.64
N GLY A 15 -7.26 -10.46 -4.19
CA GLY A 15 -7.56 -9.14 -3.66
C GLY A 15 -6.29 -8.31 -3.46
N SER A 16 -6.47 -7.00 -3.39
CA SER A 16 -5.40 -6.04 -3.05
C SER A 16 -5.76 -5.37 -1.74
N ARG A 17 -4.78 -5.19 -0.86
CA ARG A 17 -5.01 -4.62 0.49
C ARG A 17 -4.10 -3.44 0.73
N ILE A 18 -4.55 -2.55 1.60
CA ILE A 18 -3.73 -1.49 2.16
C ILE A 18 -3.69 -1.61 3.67
N HIS A 19 -2.50 -1.42 4.22
CA HIS A 19 -2.26 -1.28 5.64
C HIS A 19 -1.66 0.10 5.87
N VAL A 20 -2.29 0.91 6.72
CA VAL A 20 -1.81 2.24 7.10
C VAL A 20 -1.48 2.23 8.58
N PHE A 21 -0.20 2.15 8.89
CA PHE A 21 0.30 2.09 10.26
C PHE A 21 0.59 3.49 10.80
N GLU A 22 0.18 3.75 12.03
CA GLU A 22 0.55 4.96 12.78
C GLU A 22 1.50 4.59 13.92
N PHE A 23 2.58 5.35 14.02
CA PHE A 23 3.58 5.22 15.08
C PHE A 23 3.83 6.56 15.77
N VAL A 24 4.38 6.47 16.98
CA VAL A 24 4.93 7.60 17.70
C VAL A 24 6.41 7.38 17.99
N ASP A 25 7.22 8.38 17.68
CA ASP A 25 8.62 8.45 18.06
C ASP A 25 8.73 8.61 19.59
N GLN A 26 9.51 7.72 20.22
CA GLN A 26 9.71 7.68 21.65
C GLN A 26 11.01 8.36 22.12
N GLY A 27 11.76 8.98 21.20
CA GLY A 27 13.05 9.60 21.46
C GLY A 27 14.23 8.64 21.29
N GLU A 28 15.45 9.17 21.47
CA GLU A 28 16.69 8.45 21.18
C GLU A 28 16.79 7.09 21.88
N GLY A 29 17.22 6.08 21.11
CA GLY A 29 17.48 4.72 21.59
C GLY A 29 16.24 3.87 21.86
N LYS A 30 15.04 4.39 21.62
CA LYS A 30 13.79 3.63 21.81
C LYS A 30 13.15 3.28 20.47
N PRO A 31 12.61 2.06 20.33
CA PRO A 31 11.85 1.72 19.13
C PRO A 31 10.58 2.59 19.07
N PRO A 32 10.08 2.89 17.87
CA PRO A 32 8.79 3.53 17.72
C PRO A 32 7.68 2.72 18.38
N LYS A 33 6.72 3.41 19.00
CA LYS A 33 5.54 2.76 19.55
C LYS A 33 4.45 2.73 18.50
N TYR A 34 3.97 1.52 18.19
CA TYR A 34 2.78 1.30 17.39
C TYR A 34 1.55 1.87 18.10
N LEU A 35 0.73 2.63 17.37
CA LEU A 35 -0.52 3.20 17.88
C LEU A 35 -1.74 2.47 17.32
N ARG A 36 -1.86 2.40 16.00
CA ARG A 36 -3.00 1.79 15.31
C ARG A 36 -2.69 1.50 13.85
N GLU A 37 -3.59 0.74 13.24
CA GLU A 37 -3.59 0.37 11.85
C GLU A 37 -4.98 0.67 11.27
N ALA A 38 -5.02 1.21 10.05
CA ALA A 38 -6.20 1.15 9.21
C ALA A 38 -5.96 0.14 8.09
N PHE A 39 -6.97 -0.69 7.82
CA PHE A 39 -6.91 -1.80 6.88
C PHE A 39 -8.11 -1.74 5.96
N GLU A 40 -7.90 -1.98 4.67
CA GLU A 40 -8.96 -2.15 3.67
C GLU A 40 -8.54 -3.18 2.63
N GLU A 41 -9.49 -3.95 2.10
CA GLU A 41 -9.29 -4.91 1.02
C GLU A 41 -10.27 -4.64 -0.13
N ILE A 42 -9.77 -4.64 -1.36
CA ILE A 42 -10.57 -4.62 -2.57
C ILE A 42 -10.39 -5.90 -3.39
N LYS A 43 -11.38 -6.18 -4.23
CA LYS A 43 -11.38 -7.31 -5.17
C LYS A 43 -11.81 -6.83 -6.57
N PRO A 44 -11.29 -7.43 -7.65
CA PRO A 44 -10.30 -8.52 -7.67
C PRO A 44 -8.87 -8.03 -7.36
N GLY A 45 -7.93 -8.95 -7.19
CA GLY A 45 -6.54 -8.61 -6.90
C GLY A 45 -5.78 -8.07 -8.11
N LEU A 46 -4.64 -7.40 -7.86
CA LEU A 46 -3.86 -6.70 -8.89
C LEU A 46 -3.51 -7.59 -10.10
N SER A 47 -3.21 -8.87 -9.88
CA SER A 47 -2.86 -9.78 -10.99
C SER A 47 -4.02 -10.06 -11.95
N SER A 48 -5.27 -9.78 -11.56
CA SER A 48 -6.44 -9.92 -12.44
C SER A 48 -6.49 -8.85 -13.53
N PHE A 49 -5.64 -7.81 -13.41
CA PHE A 49 -5.54 -6.71 -14.36
C PHE A 49 -4.30 -6.81 -15.26
N ALA A 50 -3.69 -8.00 -15.38
CA ALA A 50 -2.47 -8.22 -16.19
C ALA A 50 -2.59 -7.74 -17.64
N GLU A 51 -3.77 -7.85 -18.24
CA GLU A 51 -4.05 -7.41 -19.61
C GLU A 51 -4.50 -5.93 -19.68
N THR A 52 -4.80 -5.31 -18.54
CA THR A 52 -5.25 -3.91 -18.45
C THR A 52 -4.61 -3.18 -17.27
N PRO A 53 -3.30 -2.87 -17.33
CA PRO A 53 -2.55 -2.29 -16.21
C PRO A 53 -3.15 -1.01 -15.63
N GLU A 54 -3.65 -0.11 -16.47
CA GLU A 54 -4.33 1.14 -16.07
C GLU A 54 -5.49 0.90 -15.07
N LYS A 55 -6.26 -0.17 -15.28
CA LYS A 55 -7.35 -0.55 -14.37
C LYS A 55 -6.81 -1.08 -13.03
N GLY A 56 -5.67 -1.77 -13.07
CA GLY A 56 -4.94 -2.21 -11.89
C GLY A 56 -4.48 -1.02 -11.04
N ALA A 57 -3.80 -0.05 -11.65
CA ALA A 57 -3.37 1.18 -10.97
C ALA A 57 -4.57 1.94 -10.37
N LYS A 58 -5.65 2.10 -11.14
CA LYS A 58 -6.88 2.75 -10.66
C LYS A 58 -7.52 2.04 -9.47
N SER A 59 -7.44 0.71 -9.41
CA SER A 59 -7.93 -0.04 -8.25
C SER A 59 -7.16 0.33 -6.97
N LEU A 60 -5.85 0.56 -7.06
CA LEU A 60 -5.02 0.95 -5.91
C LEU A 60 -5.27 2.40 -5.48
N VAL A 61 -5.74 3.27 -6.38
CA VAL A 61 -6.14 4.65 -6.03
C VAL A 61 -7.29 4.66 -5.01
N GLU A 62 -8.24 3.73 -5.12
CA GLU A 62 -9.34 3.61 -4.15
C GLU A 62 -8.82 3.30 -2.73
N LEU A 63 -7.79 2.46 -2.64
CA LEU A 63 -7.13 2.16 -1.39
C LEU A 63 -6.31 3.36 -0.86
N LEU A 64 -5.66 4.14 -1.75
CA LEU A 64 -4.95 5.37 -1.36
C LEU A 64 -5.87 6.42 -0.71
N GLU A 65 -7.15 6.48 -1.13
CA GLU A 65 -8.11 7.38 -0.51
C GLU A 65 -8.34 7.07 0.99
N ILE A 66 -8.25 5.79 1.38
CA ILE A 66 -8.30 5.41 2.80
C ILE A 66 -7.08 5.97 3.53
N ALA A 67 -5.88 5.84 2.95
CA ALA A 67 -4.67 6.42 3.53
C ALA A 67 -4.76 7.94 3.66
N ASN A 68 -5.32 8.64 2.67
CA ASN A 68 -5.52 10.09 2.71
C ASN A 68 -6.46 10.54 3.84
N ARG A 69 -7.46 9.72 4.21
CA ARG A 69 -8.36 10.02 5.34
C ARG A 69 -7.70 9.80 6.70
N VAL A 70 -6.74 8.87 6.78
CA VAL A 70 -6.06 8.50 8.03
C VAL A 70 -4.84 9.40 8.30
N ILE A 71 -4.09 9.74 7.25
CA ILE A 71 -2.83 10.48 7.34
C ILE A 71 -3.09 11.97 7.11
N PRO A 72 -2.77 12.85 8.09
CA PRO A 72 -2.92 14.28 7.90
C PRO A 72 -1.97 14.81 6.82
N GLU A 73 -2.41 15.82 6.07
CA GLU A 73 -1.72 16.34 4.88
C GLU A 73 -0.24 16.65 5.11
N LYS A 74 0.08 17.23 6.28
CA LYS A 74 1.46 17.63 6.64
C LYS A 74 2.42 16.45 6.77
N GLN A 75 1.92 15.24 7.04
CA GLN A 75 2.75 14.03 7.19
C GLN A 75 2.79 13.18 5.92
N ARG A 76 1.96 13.47 4.89
CA ARG A 76 1.91 12.64 3.67
C ARG A 76 3.25 12.64 2.92
N ALA A 77 3.94 13.77 2.86
CA ALA A 77 5.25 13.88 2.20
C ALA A 77 6.35 13.07 2.89
N GLU A 78 6.23 12.81 4.20
CA GLU A 78 7.19 12.01 4.99
C GLU A 78 6.75 10.55 5.13
N THR A 79 5.55 10.19 4.65
CA THR A 79 4.99 8.86 4.80
C THR A 79 5.62 7.90 3.80
N TRP A 80 6.22 6.82 4.30
CA TRP A 80 6.78 5.79 3.42
C TRP A 80 5.66 4.93 2.83
N VAL A 81 5.81 4.56 1.56
CA VAL A 81 4.88 3.69 0.85
C VAL A 81 5.66 2.54 0.26
N ALA A 82 5.17 1.33 0.46
CA ALA A 82 5.69 0.14 -0.19
C ALA A 82 4.54 -0.69 -0.77
N LEU A 83 4.78 -1.28 -1.94
CA LEU A 83 3.90 -2.29 -2.53
C LEU A 83 4.65 -3.60 -2.59
N LYS A 84 4.03 -4.66 -2.07
CA LYS A 84 4.59 -6.02 -2.12
C LYS A 84 3.69 -6.92 -2.93
N ALA A 85 4.27 -7.39 -4.03
CA ALA A 85 3.72 -8.40 -4.90
C ALA A 85 3.75 -9.79 -4.23
N THR A 86 2.60 -10.47 -4.17
CA THR A 86 2.52 -11.87 -3.71
C THR A 86 2.78 -12.85 -4.84
N ALA A 87 2.58 -14.15 -4.57
CA ALA A 87 2.75 -15.23 -5.55
C ALA A 87 1.95 -15.02 -6.84
N GLY A 88 0.75 -14.42 -6.76
CA GLY A 88 -0.11 -14.19 -7.92
C GLY A 88 0.51 -13.26 -8.96
N LEU A 89 1.04 -12.12 -8.51
CA LEU A 89 1.70 -11.17 -9.41
C LEU A 89 3.05 -11.71 -9.90
N ARG A 90 3.79 -12.45 -9.06
CA ARG A 90 5.06 -13.10 -9.46
C ARG A 90 4.89 -14.24 -10.47
N ALA A 91 3.71 -14.85 -10.55
CA ALA A 91 3.43 -15.92 -11.50
C ALA A 91 3.12 -15.40 -12.90
N LEU A 92 2.87 -14.09 -13.07
CA LEU A 92 2.68 -13.49 -14.38
C LEU A 92 3.99 -13.47 -15.18
N PRO A 93 3.91 -13.47 -16.52
CA PRO A 93 5.02 -13.07 -17.37
C PRO A 93 5.63 -11.74 -16.90
N SER A 94 6.96 -11.63 -16.91
CA SER A 94 7.67 -10.46 -16.38
C SER A 94 7.16 -9.16 -16.99
N THR A 95 6.92 -9.14 -18.30
CA THR A 95 6.38 -7.99 -19.04
C THR A 95 5.04 -7.49 -18.49
N GLN A 96 4.14 -8.39 -18.09
CA GLN A 96 2.83 -8.01 -17.54
C GLN A 96 2.95 -7.53 -16.10
N SER A 97 3.78 -8.18 -15.30
CA SER A 97 4.03 -7.73 -13.92
C SER A 97 4.73 -6.37 -13.88
N GLU A 98 5.67 -6.11 -14.78
CA GLU A 98 6.36 -4.82 -14.90
C GLU A 98 5.42 -3.74 -15.41
N ALA A 99 4.57 -4.04 -16.40
CA ALA A 99 3.55 -3.10 -16.86
C ALA A 99 2.60 -2.69 -15.73
N LEU A 100 2.19 -3.63 -14.86
CA LEU A 100 1.36 -3.32 -13.69
C LEU A 100 2.07 -2.48 -12.62
N LEU A 101 3.39 -2.62 -12.48
CA LEU A 101 4.17 -1.91 -11.46
C LEU A 101 4.66 -0.54 -11.91
N ASN A 102 4.71 -0.29 -13.23
CA ASN A 102 5.19 0.96 -13.82
C ASN A 102 4.06 1.98 -14.08
N GLU A 103 2.80 1.57 -13.87
CA GLU A 103 1.61 2.40 -14.06
C GLU A 103 1.27 3.21 -12.80
#